data_AF-A0A8S0GQ99-F1
#
_entry.id   AF-A0A8S0GQ99-F1
#
_cell.length_a   1.000
_cell.length_b   1.000
_cell.length_c   1.000
_cell.angle_alpha   90.00
_cell.angle_beta   90.00
_cell.angle_gamma   90.00
#
_symmetry.space_group_name_H-M   'P 1'
#
loop_
_entity.id
_entity.type
_entity.pdbx_description
1 polymer ?
#
loop_
_entity_poly.entity_id
_entity_poly.type
_entity_poly.pdbx_seq_one_letter_code
_entity_poly.pdbx_strand_id
1 'polypeptide(L)'
;MSNAPRQTSENQRELARLKASKVVPVIQRYGSLPVSQLEQLLTERTSLQGDLQKALADANTLDITAQTRPERAQAEISSSQTRILQINAALKSGKDGGKLLSADQRNLLNAELAAINALIPLRRQELAGNSQLQDLGSSQHDLLMEKTARLEQEIQDLQTLINQKRLAQSQETVTQQSIEAQKAGSSSLLATESASNLRLSDYLLKSTDRLNELTQQNLLTKQQLDSVTQSDAALDEQINVLKGSLLLSKILYKQKQACRA
;
A
#
# COMPACT_ATOMS: atom_id res chain seq x y z
N MET A 1 -14.55 -2.85 18.01
CA MET A 1 -15.19 -4.12 17.57
C MET A 1 -16.63 -3.92 17.07
N SER A 2 -17.49 -3.14 17.74
CA SER A 2 -18.93 -3.02 17.36
C SER A 2 -19.21 -2.56 15.92
N ASN A 3 -18.30 -1.79 15.30
CA ASN A 3 -18.48 -1.29 13.92
C ASN A 3 -17.84 -2.18 12.84
N ALA A 4 -17.03 -3.19 13.21
CA ALA A 4 -16.33 -4.02 12.23
C ALA A 4 -17.28 -4.69 11.22
N PRO A 5 -18.44 -5.28 11.64
CA PRO A 5 -19.37 -5.89 10.68
C PRO A 5 -19.99 -4.88 9.70
N ARG A 6 -20.23 -3.64 10.14
CA ARG A 6 -20.76 -2.57 9.27
C ARG A 6 -19.72 -2.17 8.24
N GLN A 7 -18.48 -1.91 8.69
CA GLN A 7 -17.37 -1.56 7.81
C GLN A 7 -17.07 -2.66 6.80
N THR A 8 -17.09 -3.93 7.20
CA THR A 8 -16.95 -5.07 6.28
C THR A 8 -18.03 -5.06 5.20
N SER A 9 -19.30 -4.84 5.57
CA SER A 9 -20.39 -4.78 4.60
C SER A 9 -20.26 -3.59 3.66
N GLU A 10 -19.86 -2.43 4.17
CA GLU A 10 -19.60 -1.22 3.36
C GLU A 10 -18.48 -1.46 2.36
N ASN A 11 -17.36 -2.03 2.81
CA ASN A 11 -16.21 -2.34 1.94
C ASN A 11 -16.60 -3.30 0.83
N GLN A 12 -17.33 -4.37 1.14
CA GLN A 12 -17.79 -5.35 0.16
C GLN A 12 -18.76 -4.73 -0.86
N ARG A 13 -19.67 -3.87 -0.41
CA ARG A 13 -20.58 -3.13 -1.30
C ARG A 13 -19.82 -2.19 -2.22
N GLU A 14 -18.84 -1.47 -1.69
CA GLU A 14 -18.02 -0.56 -2.48
C GLU A 14 -17.16 -1.34 -3.49
N LEU A 15 -16.55 -2.46 -3.09
CA LEU A 15 -15.79 -3.33 -3.97
C LEU A 15 -16.67 -3.89 -5.10
N ALA A 16 -17.86 -4.38 -4.78
CA ALA A 16 -18.81 -4.87 -5.77
C ALA A 16 -19.22 -3.77 -6.76
N ARG A 17 -19.46 -2.54 -6.25
CA ARG A 17 -19.76 -1.37 -7.08
C ARG A 17 -18.58 -1.01 -7.99
N LEU A 18 -17.35 -1.02 -7.48
CA LEU A 18 -16.16 -0.75 -8.26
C LEU A 18 -16.04 -1.79 -9.37
N LYS A 19 -16.05 -3.09 -9.04
CA LYS A 19 -15.95 -4.19 -10.03
C LYS A 19 -17.06 -4.15 -11.08
N ALA A 20 -18.28 -3.78 -10.71
CA ALA A 20 -19.39 -3.63 -11.66
C ALA A 20 -19.29 -2.35 -12.53
N SER A 21 -18.61 -1.32 -12.05
CA SER A 21 -18.44 -0.07 -12.79
C SER A 21 -17.37 -0.20 -13.87
N LYS A 22 -17.74 0.17 -15.11
CA LYS A 22 -16.77 0.33 -16.19
C LYS A 22 -15.89 1.54 -15.92
N VAL A 23 -14.58 1.35 -15.98
CA VAL A 23 -13.62 2.46 -15.92
C VAL A 23 -13.82 3.31 -17.17
N VAL A 24 -14.21 4.56 -16.98
CA VAL A 24 -14.35 5.51 -18.10
C VAL A 24 -12.95 5.91 -18.55
N PRO A 25 -12.60 5.73 -19.84
CA PRO A 25 -11.26 6.04 -20.34
C PRO A 25 -10.84 7.48 -20.03
N VAL A 26 -9.59 7.66 -19.60
CA VAL A 26 -9.00 8.97 -19.28
C VAL A 26 -9.14 9.97 -20.43
N ILE A 27 -8.96 9.51 -21.68
CA ILE A 27 -9.12 10.35 -22.88
C ILE A 27 -10.54 10.95 -22.95
N GLN A 28 -11.58 10.18 -22.60
CA GLN A 28 -12.95 10.67 -22.63
C GLN A 28 -13.24 11.65 -21.48
N ARG A 29 -12.60 11.47 -20.32
CA ARG A 29 -12.82 12.33 -19.13
C ARG A 29 -12.04 13.63 -19.19
N TYR A 30 -10.79 13.57 -19.65
CA TYR A 30 -9.81 14.65 -19.50
C TYR A 30 -9.21 15.10 -20.84
N GLY A 31 -9.67 14.56 -21.97
CA GLY A 31 -9.12 14.86 -23.31
C GLY A 31 -9.24 16.34 -23.72
N SER A 32 -10.18 17.09 -23.16
CA SER A 32 -10.31 18.53 -23.40
C SER A 32 -9.37 19.39 -22.55
N LEU A 33 -8.75 18.83 -21.50
CA LEU A 33 -7.88 19.59 -20.61
C LEU A 33 -6.53 19.93 -21.28
N PRO A 34 -5.93 21.09 -20.95
CA PRO A 34 -4.58 21.43 -21.38
C PRO A 34 -3.53 20.58 -20.64
N VAL A 35 -2.35 20.45 -21.25
CA VAL A 35 -1.22 19.65 -20.73
C VAL A 35 -0.87 20.00 -19.29
N SER A 36 -0.82 21.29 -18.94
CA SER A 36 -0.50 21.75 -17.59
C SER A 36 -1.49 21.27 -16.52
N GLN A 37 -2.80 21.24 -16.84
CA GLN A 37 -3.82 20.73 -15.92
C GLN A 37 -3.77 19.20 -15.80
N LEU A 38 -3.43 18.51 -16.88
CA LEU A 38 -3.22 17.06 -16.84
C LEU A 38 -2.01 16.67 -15.98
N GLU A 39 -0.94 17.47 -15.99
CA GLU A 39 0.24 17.28 -15.14
C GLU A 39 -0.06 17.51 -13.65
N GLN A 40 -0.86 18.52 -13.34
CA GLN A 40 -1.36 18.75 -11.98
C GLN A 40 -2.18 17.55 -11.51
N LEU A 41 -3.11 17.09 -12.34
CA LEU A 41 -3.94 15.91 -12.04
C LEU A 41 -3.09 14.64 -11.86
N LEU A 42 -2.07 14.45 -12.70
CA LEU A 42 -1.13 13.32 -12.57
C LEU A 42 -0.42 13.36 -11.21
N THR A 43 0.02 14.55 -10.78
CA THR A 43 0.67 14.75 -9.47
C THR A 43 -0.29 14.43 -8.32
N GLU A 44 -1.53 14.91 -8.38
CA GLU A 44 -2.57 14.59 -7.39
C GLU A 44 -2.87 13.09 -7.33
N ARG A 45 -3.02 12.43 -8.48
CA ARG A 45 -3.30 10.98 -8.57
C ARG A 45 -2.13 10.16 -8.05
N THR A 46 -0.89 10.59 -8.30
CA THR A 46 0.32 9.95 -7.75
C THR A 46 0.39 10.11 -6.24
N SER A 47 0.02 11.27 -5.69
CA SER A 47 -0.07 11.47 -4.24
C SER A 47 -1.11 10.53 -3.62
N LEU A 48 -2.30 10.45 -4.23
CA LEU A 48 -3.35 9.54 -3.78
C LEU A 48 -2.93 8.06 -3.86
N GLN A 49 -2.11 7.69 -4.84
CA GLN A 49 -1.54 6.34 -4.95
C GLN A 49 -0.71 6.00 -3.72
N GLY A 50 0.16 6.92 -3.26
CA GLY A 50 0.93 6.73 -2.04
C GLY A 50 0.04 6.55 -0.80
N ASP A 51 -1.02 7.34 -0.67
CA ASP A 51 -1.97 7.23 0.44
C ASP A 51 -2.72 5.89 0.43
N LEU A 52 -3.17 5.43 -0.74
CA LEU A 52 -3.84 4.13 -0.88
C LEU A 52 -2.90 2.96 -0.62
N GLN A 53 -1.65 3.04 -1.07
CA GLN A 53 -0.63 2.03 -0.77
C GLN A 53 -0.33 1.96 0.73
N LYS A 54 -0.30 3.10 1.42
CA LYS A 54 -0.21 3.16 2.89
C LYS A 54 -1.38 2.48 3.57
N ALA A 55 -2.61 2.83 3.17
CA ALA A 55 -3.80 2.17 3.71
C ALA A 55 -3.79 0.65 3.44
N LEU A 56 -3.28 0.22 2.27
CA LEU A 56 -3.17 -1.18 1.91
C LEU A 56 -2.15 -1.91 2.80
N ALA A 57 -1.02 -1.28 3.11
CA ALA A 57 -0.03 -1.81 4.04
C ALA A 57 -0.63 -1.98 5.45
N ASP A 58 -1.35 -0.96 5.95
CA ASP A 58 -2.04 -1.02 7.25
C ASP A 58 -3.08 -2.15 7.28
N ALA A 59 -3.86 -2.31 6.21
CA ALA A 59 -4.84 -3.40 6.07
C ALA A 59 -4.15 -4.78 6.04
N ASN A 60 -2.99 -4.90 5.38
CA ASN A 60 -2.21 -6.12 5.35
C ASN A 60 -1.63 -6.47 6.73
N THR A 61 -1.14 -5.47 7.49
CA THR A 61 -0.72 -5.66 8.88
C THR A 61 -1.88 -6.12 9.76
N LEU A 62 -3.08 -5.53 9.58
CA LEU A 62 -4.29 -5.96 10.28
C LEU A 62 -4.65 -7.41 9.96
N ASP A 63 -4.60 -7.80 8.69
CA ASP A 63 -4.88 -9.17 8.24
C ASP A 63 -3.89 -10.19 8.81
N ILE A 64 -2.59 -9.89 8.72
CA ILE A 64 -1.54 -10.75 9.29
C ILE A 64 -1.71 -10.87 10.80
N THR A 65 -2.02 -9.76 11.48
CA THR A 65 -2.26 -9.75 12.93
C THR A 65 -3.48 -10.61 13.29
N ALA A 66 -4.58 -10.49 12.54
CA ALA A 66 -5.78 -11.28 12.74
C ALA A 66 -5.55 -12.77 12.44
N GLN A 67 -4.74 -13.12 11.43
CA GLN A 67 -4.41 -14.51 11.12
C GLN A 67 -3.50 -15.17 12.16
N THR A 68 -2.57 -14.40 12.75
CA THR A 68 -1.57 -14.93 13.70
C THR A 68 -1.99 -14.84 15.16
N ARG A 69 -2.96 -13.98 15.49
CA ARG A 69 -3.47 -13.81 16.86
C ARG A 69 -4.01 -15.11 17.46
N PRO A 70 -4.75 -15.98 16.75
CA PRO A 70 -5.24 -17.22 17.33
C PRO A 70 -4.15 -18.18 17.81
N GLU A 71 -3.11 -18.38 17.01
CA GLU A 71 -1.96 -19.20 17.39
C GLU A 71 -1.28 -18.65 18.65
N ARG A 72 -1.01 -17.34 18.67
CA ARG A 72 -0.37 -16.65 19.81
C ARG A 72 -1.22 -16.74 21.07
N ALA A 73 -2.52 -16.43 20.98
CA ALA A 73 -3.43 -16.51 22.11
C ALA A 73 -3.53 -17.94 22.65
N GLN A 74 -3.57 -18.95 21.78
CA GLN A 74 -3.59 -20.35 22.20
C GLN A 74 -2.29 -20.78 22.90
N ALA A 75 -1.13 -20.32 22.40
CA ALA A 75 0.17 -20.55 23.04
C ALA A 75 0.26 -19.88 24.42
N GLU A 76 -0.18 -18.62 24.53
CA GLU A 76 -0.23 -17.89 25.81
C GLU A 76 -1.18 -18.52 26.82
N ILE A 77 -2.36 -18.99 26.39
CA ILE A 77 -3.31 -19.72 27.25
C ILE A 77 -2.66 -21.03 27.76
N SER A 78 -1.98 -21.78 26.88
CA SER A 78 -1.34 -23.04 27.25
C SER A 78 -0.18 -22.85 28.25
N SER A 79 0.64 -21.82 28.02
CA SER A 79 1.70 -21.41 28.96
C SER A 79 1.12 -20.97 30.30
N SER A 80 0.05 -20.15 30.28
CA SER A 80 -0.67 -19.69 31.47
C SER A 80 -1.25 -20.85 32.28
N GLN A 81 -1.84 -21.85 31.63
CA GLN A 81 -2.34 -23.06 32.29
C GLN A 81 -1.21 -23.85 32.96
N THR A 82 -0.07 -24.00 32.28
CA THR A 82 1.12 -24.65 32.85
C THR A 82 1.61 -23.90 34.10
N ARG A 83 1.66 -22.56 34.02
CA ARG A 83 2.07 -21.71 35.14
C ARG A 83 1.10 -21.79 36.33
N ILE A 84 -0.21 -21.84 36.09
CA ILE A 84 -1.22 -22.08 37.14
C ILE A 84 -0.94 -23.39 37.88
N LEU A 85 -0.66 -24.48 37.16
CA LEU A 85 -0.35 -25.78 37.78
C LEU A 85 0.91 -25.71 38.65
N GLN A 86 1.95 -25.03 38.18
CA GLN A 86 3.19 -24.82 38.94
C GLN A 86 2.95 -23.99 40.21
N ILE A 87 2.22 -22.86 40.09
CA ILE A 87 1.89 -22.00 41.23
C ILE A 87 1.09 -22.80 42.27
N ASN A 88 0.07 -23.53 41.84
CA ASN A 88 -0.75 -24.35 42.75
C ASN A 88 0.06 -25.45 43.43
N ALA A 89 1.00 -26.09 42.72
CA ALA A 89 1.89 -27.10 43.30
C ALA A 89 2.85 -26.48 44.34
N ALA A 90 3.40 -25.29 44.07
CA ALA A 90 4.26 -24.57 44.99
C ALA A 90 3.50 -24.14 46.27
N LEU A 91 2.31 -23.55 46.09
CA LEU A 91 1.45 -23.14 47.20
C LEU A 91 1.01 -24.33 48.05
N LYS A 92 0.63 -25.46 47.43
CA LYS A 92 0.21 -26.69 48.13
C LYS A 92 1.35 -27.37 48.89
N SER A 93 2.53 -27.46 48.28
CA SER A 93 3.70 -28.07 48.92
C SER A 93 4.39 -27.15 49.94
N GLY A 94 4.03 -25.86 49.94
CA GLY A 94 4.67 -24.84 50.76
C GLY A 94 6.13 -24.60 50.36
N LYS A 95 6.56 -25.09 49.20
CA LYS A 95 7.93 -25.03 48.72
C LYS A 95 7.97 -24.65 47.23
N ASP A 96 8.98 -23.89 46.85
CA ASP A 96 9.29 -23.61 45.44
C ASP A 96 10.78 -23.89 45.20
N GLY A 97 11.07 -24.73 44.20
CA GLY A 97 12.45 -25.20 43.93
C GLY A 97 13.14 -25.86 45.13
N GLY A 98 12.38 -26.48 46.04
CA GLY A 98 12.90 -27.13 47.27
C GLY A 98 13.11 -26.19 48.46
N LYS A 99 12.94 -24.87 48.31
CA LYS A 99 13.00 -23.89 49.41
C LYS A 99 11.62 -23.66 50.01
N LEU A 100 11.55 -23.45 51.32
CA LEU A 100 10.30 -23.07 52.00
C LEU A 100 9.84 -21.70 51.49
N LEU A 101 8.55 -21.60 51.16
CA LEU A 101 7.94 -20.35 50.72
C LEU A 101 7.77 -19.38 51.90
N SER A 102 8.28 -18.16 51.74
CA SER A 102 7.98 -17.05 52.67
C SER A 102 6.54 -16.53 52.48
N ALA A 103 6.06 -15.74 53.44
CA ALA A 103 4.75 -15.09 53.33
C ALA A 103 4.66 -14.18 52.09
N ASP A 104 5.70 -13.38 51.82
CA ASP A 104 5.76 -12.49 50.67
C ASP A 104 5.77 -13.26 49.34
N GLN A 105 6.50 -14.38 49.26
CA GLN A 105 6.51 -15.24 48.07
C GLN A 105 5.14 -15.86 47.81
N ARG A 106 4.43 -16.29 48.86
CA ARG A 106 3.04 -16.77 48.71
C ARG A 106 2.12 -15.67 48.22
N ASN A 107 2.27 -14.45 48.72
CA ASN A 107 1.47 -13.30 48.27
C ASN A 107 1.75 -12.99 46.79
N LEU A 108 3.01 -13.01 46.36
CA LEU A 108 3.39 -12.82 44.95
C LEU A 108 2.80 -13.90 44.05
N LEU A 109 2.89 -15.18 44.44
CA LEU A 109 2.32 -16.29 43.69
C LEU A 109 0.79 -16.21 43.59
N ASN A 110 0.10 -15.80 44.66
CA ASN A 110 -1.35 -15.57 44.64
C ASN A 110 -1.74 -14.38 43.75
N ALA A 111 -0.96 -13.30 43.77
CA ALA A 111 -1.17 -12.15 42.91
C ALA A 111 -0.97 -12.51 41.43
N GLU A 112 0.09 -13.28 41.12
CA GLU A 112 0.34 -13.80 39.77
C GLU A 112 -0.82 -14.71 39.31
N LEU A 113 -1.30 -15.61 40.17
CA LEU A 113 -2.44 -16.47 39.87
C LEU A 113 -3.70 -15.67 39.55
N ALA A 114 -3.99 -14.61 40.31
CA ALA A 114 -5.11 -13.72 40.06
C ALA A 114 -4.98 -12.99 38.71
N ALA A 115 -3.79 -12.50 38.38
CA ALA A 115 -3.51 -11.87 37.09
C ALA A 115 -3.71 -12.84 35.91
N ILE A 116 -3.20 -14.07 36.01
CA ILE A 116 -3.37 -15.09 34.98
C ILE A 116 -4.84 -15.48 34.81
N ASN A 117 -5.58 -15.62 35.92
CA ASN A 117 -7.02 -15.91 35.89
C ASN A 117 -7.86 -14.80 35.24
N ALA A 118 -7.39 -13.55 35.27
CA ALA A 118 -7.99 -12.44 34.52
C ALA A 118 -7.56 -12.41 33.04
N LEU A 119 -6.31 -12.80 32.74
CA LEU A 119 -5.76 -12.81 31.39
C LEU A 119 -6.39 -13.86 30.47
N ILE A 120 -6.64 -15.08 30.96
CA ILE A 120 -7.21 -16.17 30.15
C ILE A 120 -8.58 -15.81 29.56
N PRO A 121 -9.56 -15.29 30.34
CA PRO A 121 -10.83 -14.82 29.80
C PRO A 121 -10.68 -13.71 28.76
N LEU A 122 -9.76 -12.76 28.98
CA LEU A 122 -9.47 -11.70 28.01
C LEU A 122 -8.98 -12.28 26.68
N ARG A 123 -8.02 -13.21 26.70
CA ARG A 123 -7.54 -13.89 25.49
C ARG A 123 -8.64 -14.66 24.77
N ARG A 124 -9.53 -15.31 25.50
CA ARG A 124 -10.70 -16.00 24.92
C ARG A 124 -11.69 -15.03 24.27
N GLN A 125 -11.90 -13.87 24.87
CA GLN A 125 -12.74 -12.82 24.29
C GLN A 125 -12.11 -12.24 23.02
N GLU A 126 -10.79 -12.03 23.01
CA GLU A 126 -10.06 -11.60 21.82
C GLU A 126 -10.13 -12.63 20.69
N LEU A 127 -10.04 -13.93 21.01
CA LEU A 127 -10.24 -15.02 20.07
C LEU A 127 -11.65 -15.00 19.45
N ALA A 128 -12.68 -14.79 20.27
CA ALA A 128 -14.06 -14.72 19.81
C ALA A 128 -14.30 -13.53 18.85
N GLY A 129 -13.60 -12.42 19.04
CA GLY A 129 -13.65 -11.25 18.14
C GLY A 129 -12.72 -11.34 16.94
N ASN A 130 -11.87 -12.37 16.85
CA ASN A 130 -10.83 -12.45 15.81
C ASN A 130 -11.40 -12.67 14.41
N SER A 131 -12.48 -13.45 14.28
CA SER A 131 -13.14 -13.67 12.98
C SER A 131 -13.63 -12.35 12.37
N GLN A 132 -14.23 -11.49 13.18
CA GLN A 132 -14.69 -10.16 12.72
C GLN A 132 -13.53 -9.26 12.28
N LEU A 133 -12.37 -9.36 12.92
CA LEU A 133 -11.17 -8.63 12.52
C LEU A 133 -10.57 -9.17 11.22
N GLN A 134 -10.61 -10.49 11.03
CA GLN A 134 -10.16 -11.13 9.80
C GLN A 134 -11.07 -10.78 8.61
N ASP A 135 -12.39 -10.78 8.82
CA ASP A 135 -13.36 -10.36 7.80
C ASP A 135 -13.21 -8.87 7.45
N LEU A 136 -12.93 -8.03 8.46
CA LEU A 136 -12.66 -6.61 8.24
C LEU A 136 -11.37 -6.40 7.45
N GLY A 137 -10.25 -6.98 7.90
CA GLY A 137 -8.96 -6.85 7.24
C GLY A 137 -9.02 -7.31 5.78
N SER A 138 -9.56 -8.50 5.52
CA SER A 138 -9.67 -9.04 4.17
C SER A 138 -10.55 -8.17 3.27
N SER A 139 -11.68 -7.67 3.79
CA SER A 139 -12.53 -6.75 3.02
C SER A 139 -11.86 -5.41 2.71
N GLN A 140 -11.04 -4.89 3.64
CA GLN A 140 -10.28 -3.66 3.44
C GLN A 140 -9.17 -3.88 2.42
N HIS A 141 -8.43 -4.99 2.55
CA HIS A 141 -7.36 -5.38 1.63
C HIS A 141 -7.91 -5.52 0.21
N ASP A 142 -8.98 -6.28 0.00
CA ASP A 142 -9.58 -6.48 -1.32
C ASP A 142 -10.07 -5.17 -1.95
N LEU A 143 -10.69 -4.30 -1.15
CA LEU A 143 -11.16 -2.99 -1.60
C LEU A 143 -10.00 -2.09 -2.02
N LEU A 144 -8.96 -2.01 -1.19
CA LEU A 144 -7.80 -1.16 -1.41
C LEU A 144 -6.97 -1.67 -2.59
N MET A 145 -6.82 -2.99 -2.75
CA MET A 145 -6.20 -3.61 -3.93
C MET A 145 -6.88 -3.17 -5.23
N GLU A 146 -8.22 -3.25 -5.30
CA GLU A 146 -8.96 -2.82 -6.49
C GLU A 146 -8.83 -1.31 -6.74
N LYS A 147 -8.88 -0.48 -5.69
CA LYS A 147 -8.70 0.98 -5.80
C LYS A 147 -7.30 1.32 -6.31
N THR A 148 -6.26 0.68 -5.78
CA THR A 148 -4.87 0.87 -6.20
C THR A 148 -4.69 0.48 -7.66
N ALA A 149 -5.18 -0.71 -8.08
CA ALA A 149 -5.07 -1.16 -9.46
C ALA A 149 -5.76 -0.22 -10.46
N ARG A 150 -6.95 0.30 -10.12
CA ARG A 150 -7.66 1.27 -10.96
C ARG A 150 -6.93 2.60 -11.06
N LEU A 151 -6.39 3.07 -9.93
CA LEU A 151 -5.66 4.33 -9.89
C LEU A 151 -4.34 4.24 -10.66
N GLU A 152 -3.65 3.11 -10.58
CA GLU A 152 -2.46 2.80 -11.38
C GLU A 152 -2.76 2.86 -12.88
N GLN A 153 -3.86 2.26 -13.31
CA GLN A 153 -4.30 2.37 -14.70
C GLN A 153 -4.64 3.82 -15.08
N GLU A 154 -5.35 4.56 -14.23
CA GLU A 154 -5.66 5.98 -14.50
C GLU A 154 -4.39 6.83 -14.64
N ILE A 155 -3.38 6.59 -13.80
CA ILE A 155 -2.06 7.25 -13.86
C ILE A 155 -1.37 6.93 -15.19
N GLN A 156 -1.33 5.65 -15.60
CA GLN A 156 -0.70 5.23 -16.85
C GLN A 156 -1.40 5.84 -18.09
N ASP A 157 -2.73 5.86 -18.09
CA ASP A 157 -3.52 6.45 -19.17
C ASP A 157 -3.34 7.98 -19.22
N LEU A 158 -3.26 8.66 -18.07
CA LEU A 158 -2.99 10.09 -17.98
C LEU A 158 -1.62 10.45 -18.56
N GLN A 159 -0.60 9.66 -18.26
CA GLN A 159 0.74 9.85 -18.84
C GLN A 159 0.70 9.72 -20.36
N THR A 160 0.01 8.71 -20.87
CA THR A 160 -0.13 8.49 -22.30
C THR A 160 -0.84 9.65 -22.98
N LEU A 161 -1.92 10.18 -22.38
CA LEU A 161 -2.63 11.35 -22.88
C LEU A 161 -1.76 12.62 -22.87
N ILE A 162 -0.99 12.86 -21.80
CA ILE A 162 -0.06 13.99 -21.70
C ILE A 162 0.97 13.93 -22.81
N ASN A 163 1.59 12.75 -23.01
CA ASN A 163 2.61 12.55 -24.04
C ASN A 163 2.04 12.76 -25.45
N GLN A 164 0.85 12.22 -25.73
CA GLN A 164 0.17 12.42 -27.01
C GLN A 164 -0.12 13.90 -27.29
N LYS A 165 -0.59 14.64 -26.27
CA LYS A 165 -0.86 16.09 -26.41
C LYS A 165 0.42 16.89 -26.60
N ARG A 166 1.49 16.61 -25.85
CA ARG A 166 2.79 17.28 -26.03
C ARG A 166 3.35 17.05 -27.43
N LEU A 167 3.28 15.81 -27.93
CA LEU A 167 3.71 15.48 -29.29
C LEU A 167 2.87 16.22 -30.33
N ALA A 168 1.54 16.23 -30.18
CA ALA A 168 0.64 16.95 -31.09
C ALA A 168 0.93 18.46 -31.10
N GLN A 169 1.12 19.09 -29.94
CA GLN A 169 1.46 20.51 -29.81
C GLN A 169 2.81 20.85 -30.46
N SER A 170 3.83 20.00 -30.25
CA SER A 170 5.13 20.16 -30.90
C SER A 170 5.01 20.02 -32.43
N GLN A 171 4.30 19.00 -32.91
CA GLN A 171 4.10 18.78 -34.34
C GLN A 171 3.34 19.93 -35.00
N GLU A 172 2.27 20.43 -34.36
CA GLU A 172 1.50 21.58 -34.82
C GLU A 172 2.42 22.82 -34.94
N THR A 173 3.21 23.08 -33.90
CA THR A 173 4.19 24.19 -33.89
C THR A 173 5.19 24.08 -35.05
N VAL A 174 5.74 22.89 -35.31
CA VAL A 174 6.66 22.65 -36.44
C VAL A 174 5.95 22.88 -37.78
N THR A 175 4.73 22.38 -37.94
CA THR A 175 3.96 22.57 -39.19
C THR A 175 3.62 24.03 -39.42
N GLN A 176 3.22 24.77 -38.38
CA GLN A 176 2.93 26.20 -38.45
C GLN A 176 4.16 26.98 -38.93
N GLN A 177 5.33 26.71 -38.34
CA GLN A 177 6.59 27.34 -38.73
C GLN A 177 7.01 26.97 -40.16
N SER A 178 6.80 25.72 -40.59
CA SER A 178 7.07 25.29 -41.97
C SER A 178 6.17 25.99 -42.98
N ILE A 179 4.90 26.20 -42.66
CA ILE A 179 3.95 26.92 -43.50
C ILE A 179 4.31 28.41 -43.57
N GLU A 180 4.66 29.04 -42.46
CA GLU A 180 5.12 30.44 -42.42
C GLU A 180 6.40 30.63 -43.24
N ALA A 181 7.35 29.71 -43.11
CA ALA A 181 8.56 29.66 -43.92
C ALA A 181 8.29 29.60 -45.44
N GLN A 182 7.35 28.75 -45.86
CA GLN A 182 6.98 28.65 -47.28
C GLN A 182 6.26 29.91 -47.79
N LYS A 183 5.47 30.59 -46.94
CA LYS A 183 4.76 31.83 -47.29
C LYS A 183 5.67 33.06 -47.37
N ALA A 184 6.82 33.06 -46.68
CA ALA A 184 7.69 34.23 -46.55
C ALA A 184 8.48 34.63 -47.82
N GLY A 185 8.43 33.84 -48.90
CA GLY A 185 9.00 34.22 -50.21
C GLY A 185 10.54 34.17 -50.31
N SER A 186 11.05 34.31 -51.54
CA SER A 186 12.41 33.97 -52.01
C SER A 186 13.58 34.84 -51.53
N SER A 187 13.46 35.50 -50.38
CA SER A 187 14.58 36.26 -49.82
C SER A 187 15.60 35.28 -49.22
N SER A 188 16.87 35.38 -49.64
CA SER A 188 17.95 34.49 -49.18
C SER A 188 18.11 34.49 -47.66
N LEU A 189 17.92 35.66 -47.03
CA LEU A 189 17.91 35.80 -45.57
C LEU A 189 16.72 35.07 -44.94
N LEU A 190 15.50 35.24 -45.45
CA LEU A 190 14.31 34.56 -44.92
C LEU A 190 14.39 33.04 -45.11
N ALA A 191 14.97 32.56 -46.21
CA ALA A 191 15.20 31.14 -46.44
C ALA A 191 16.21 30.56 -45.43
N THR A 192 17.28 31.31 -45.12
CA THR A 192 18.30 30.91 -44.13
C THR A 192 17.72 30.88 -42.72
N GLU A 193 16.98 31.92 -42.32
CA GLU A 193 16.31 31.98 -41.01
C GLU A 193 15.23 30.91 -40.86
N SER A 194 14.44 30.65 -41.91
CA SER A 194 13.48 29.55 -41.97
C SER A 194 14.14 28.19 -41.76
N ALA A 195 15.25 27.91 -42.45
CA ALA A 195 15.99 26.66 -42.28
C ALA A 195 16.55 26.52 -40.85
N SER A 196 16.96 27.64 -40.24
CA SER A 196 17.34 27.69 -38.82
C SER A 196 16.17 27.37 -37.91
N ASN A 197 14.99 27.97 -38.13
CA ASN A 197 13.78 27.71 -37.35
C ASN A 197 13.33 26.24 -37.46
N LEU A 198 13.37 25.65 -38.65
CA LEU A 198 13.04 24.22 -38.83
C LEU A 198 14.01 23.31 -38.07
N ARG A 199 15.32 23.61 -38.08
CA ARG A 199 16.31 22.88 -37.27
C ARG A 199 16.08 23.04 -35.78
N LEU A 200 15.74 24.26 -35.33
CA LEU A 200 15.43 24.53 -33.93
C LEU A 200 14.18 23.76 -33.50
N SER A 201 13.16 23.71 -34.36
CA SER A 201 11.93 22.95 -34.15
C SER A 201 12.16 21.44 -34.07
N ASP A 202 12.95 20.87 -34.97
CA ASP A 202 13.35 19.45 -34.90
C ASP A 202 14.13 19.15 -33.60
N TYR A 203 15.01 20.07 -33.19
CA TYR A 203 15.72 19.95 -31.92
C TYR A 203 14.78 20.03 -30.70
N LEU A 204 13.81 20.96 -30.70
CA LEU A 204 12.80 21.08 -29.65
C LEU A 204 11.91 19.83 -29.57
N LEU A 205 11.54 19.23 -30.70
CA LEU A 205 10.75 18.01 -30.74
C LEU A 205 11.53 16.83 -30.12
N LYS A 206 12.80 16.63 -30.53
CA LYS A 206 13.69 15.63 -29.91
C LYS A 206 13.94 15.88 -28.43
N SER A 207 14.10 17.14 -28.03
CA SER A 207 14.27 17.52 -26.63
C SER A 207 13.01 17.24 -25.81
N THR A 208 11.82 17.50 -26.38
CA THR A 208 10.52 17.20 -25.78
C THR A 208 10.32 15.70 -25.61
N ASP A 209 10.66 14.90 -26.63
CA ASP A 209 10.60 13.42 -26.54
C ASP A 209 11.52 12.90 -25.44
N ARG A 210 12.74 13.43 -25.35
CA ARG A 210 13.68 13.03 -24.30
C ARG A 210 13.25 13.48 -22.90
N LEU A 211 12.64 14.65 -22.78
CA LEU A 211 12.07 15.12 -21.53
C LEU A 211 10.88 14.24 -21.10
N ASN A 212 10.04 13.81 -22.04
CA ASN A 212 8.95 12.87 -21.78
C ASN A 212 9.50 11.53 -21.27
N GLU A 213 10.55 10.99 -21.91
CA GLU A 213 11.22 9.76 -21.50
C GLU A 213 11.82 9.87 -20.08
N LEU A 214 12.53 10.96 -19.79
CA LEU A 214 13.11 11.20 -18.46
C LEU A 214 12.04 11.37 -17.38
N THR A 215 10.94 12.07 -17.69
CA THR A 215 9.81 12.24 -16.77
C THR A 215 9.19 10.88 -16.44
N GLN A 216 9.05 10.01 -17.44
CA GLN A 216 8.56 8.65 -17.26
C GLN A 216 9.50 7.82 -16.40
N GLN A 217 10.82 7.84 -16.67
CA GLN A 217 11.81 7.12 -15.89
C GLN A 217 11.87 7.60 -14.43
N ASN A 218 11.81 8.92 -14.21
CA ASN A 218 11.80 9.49 -12.87
C ASN A 218 10.59 9.03 -12.06
N LEU A 219 9.41 9.02 -12.67
CA LEU A 219 8.18 8.59 -12.02
C LEU A 219 8.17 7.08 -11.72
N LEU A 220 8.63 6.25 -12.68
CA LEU A 220 8.82 4.81 -12.46
C LEU A 220 9.80 4.54 -11.32
N THR A 221 10.92 5.27 -11.28
CA THR A 221 11.94 5.15 -10.23
C THR A 221 11.36 5.55 -8.87
N LYS A 222 10.54 6.60 -8.83
CA LYS A 222 9.85 7.04 -7.62
C LYS A 222 8.85 6.00 -7.13
N GLN A 223 8.04 5.41 -8.01
CA GLN A 223 7.13 4.33 -7.67
C GLN A 223 7.87 3.08 -7.13
N GLN A 224 9.00 2.72 -7.75
CA GLN A 224 9.83 1.61 -7.27
C GLN A 224 10.43 1.91 -5.89
N LEU A 225 10.94 3.13 -5.69
CA LEU A 225 11.50 3.54 -4.41
C LEU A 225 10.43 3.53 -3.31
N ASP A 226 9.27 4.12 -3.57
CA ASP A 226 8.15 4.16 -2.63
C ASP A 226 7.71 2.73 -2.25
N SER A 227 7.60 1.84 -3.25
CA SER A 227 7.29 0.41 -3.02
C SER A 227 8.34 -0.29 -2.15
N VAL A 228 9.63 -0.03 -2.36
CA VAL A 228 10.72 -0.64 -1.59
C VAL A 228 10.76 -0.10 -0.16
N THR A 229 10.73 1.22 0.02
CA THR A 229 10.72 1.86 1.35
C THR A 229 9.53 1.40 2.19
N GLN A 230 8.39 1.18 1.54
CA GLN A 230 7.18 0.72 2.22
C GLN A 230 7.21 -0.78 2.53
N SER A 231 7.80 -1.60 1.66
CA SER A 231 8.06 -3.01 1.95
C SER A 231 8.98 -3.16 3.16
N ASP A 232 9.98 -2.28 3.28
CA ASP A 232 10.89 -2.24 4.43
C ASP A 232 10.13 -1.89 5.73
N ALA A 233 9.28 -0.87 5.70
CA ALA A 233 8.45 -0.48 6.86
C ALA A 233 7.45 -1.59 7.27
N ALA A 234 6.82 -2.25 6.31
CA ALA A 234 5.92 -3.37 6.58
C ALA A 234 6.67 -4.57 7.18
N LEU A 235 7.89 -4.85 6.69
CA LEU A 235 8.75 -5.88 7.26
C LEU A 235 9.20 -5.53 8.68
N ASP A 236 9.57 -4.28 8.96
CA ASP A 236 9.95 -3.83 10.31
C ASP A 236 8.81 -3.96 11.32
N GLU A 237 7.58 -3.62 10.92
CA GLU A 237 6.40 -3.78 11.78
C GLU A 237 6.10 -5.26 12.03
N GLN A 238 6.22 -6.10 11.00
CA GLN A 238 6.06 -7.55 11.10
C GLN A 238 7.17 -8.18 11.97
N ILE A 239 8.41 -7.68 11.92
CA ILE A 239 9.53 -8.10 12.77
C ILE A 239 9.27 -7.80 14.25
N ASN A 240 8.63 -6.68 14.57
CA ASN A 240 8.23 -6.42 15.95
C ASN A 240 7.13 -7.38 16.45
N VAL A 241 6.28 -7.89 15.56
CA VAL A 241 5.26 -8.91 15.85
C VAL A 241 5.85 -10.34 15.90
N LEU A 242 7.04 -10.56 15.32
CA LEU A 242 7.65 -11.88 15.05
C LEU A 242 8.18 -12.66 16.26
N LYS A 243 8.21 -12.13 17.49
CA LYS A 243 8.87 -12.83 18.63
C LYS A 243 8.21 -14.16 19.10
N GLY A 244 7.33 -14.81 18.32
CA GLY A 244 6.85 -16.16 18.67
C GLY A 244 5.84 -16.89 17.76
N SER A 245 5.62 -16.53 16.48
CA SER A 245 4.62 -17.21 15.61
C SER A 245 5.26 -18.02 14.47
N LEU A 246 4.99 -19.34 14.41
CA LEU A 246 5.44 -20.23 13.33
C LEU A 246 4.57 -20.08 12.07
N LEU A 247 3.28 -19.77 12.25
CA LEU A 247 2.35 -19.51 11.15
C LEU A 247 2.76 -18.28 10.34
N LEU A 248 3.23 -17.21 11.01
CA LEU A 248 3.72 -16.01 10.34
C LEU A 248 4.92 -16.30 9.41
N SER A 249 5.89 -17.09 9.85
CA SER A 249 7.03 -17.50 9.01
C SER A 249 6.60 -18.16 7.69
N LYS A 250 5.50 -18.93 7.71
CA LYS A 250 4.94 -19.52 6.48
C LYS A 250 4.22 -18.47 5.61
N ILE A 251 3.52 -17.52 6.21
CA ILE A 251 2.84 -16.42 5.49
C ILE A 251 3.87 -15.53 4.81
N LEU A 252 4.92 -15.10 5.52
CA LEU A 252 6.01 -14.29 4.99
C LEU A 252 6.75 -15.00 3.85
N TYR A 253 7.00 -16.30 4.01
CA TYR A 253 7.63 -17.09 2.95
C TYR A 253 6.78 -17.13 1.67
N LYS A 254 5.45 -17.27 1.80
CA LYS A 254 4.53 -17.21 0.66
C LYS A 254 4.46 -15.82 0.02
N GLN A 255 4.42 -14.75 0.81
CA GLN A 255 4.42 -13.37 0.29
C GLN A 255 5.72 -13.06 -0.45
N LYS A 256 6.87 -13.47 0.10
CA LYS A 256 8.18 -13.33 -0.57
C LYS A 256 8.26 -14.07 -1.90
N GLN A 257 7.59 -15.22 -2.03
CA GLN A 257 7.49 -15.92 -3.31
C GLN A 257 6.60 -15.17 -4.31
N ALA A 258 5.48 -14.58 -3.85
CA ALA A 258 4.57 -13.83 -4.69
C ALA A 258 5.21 -12.54 -5.26
N CYS A 259 6.11 -11.87 -4.53
CA CYS A 259 6.84 -10.70 -5.05
C CYS A 259 8.01 -11.05 -5.99
N ARG A 260 8.37 -12.34 -6.14
CA ARG A 260 9.47 -12.80 -7.01
C ARG A 260 8.99 -13.43 -8.32
N ALA A 261 7.69 -13.66 -8.46
CA ALA A 261 7.03 -14.13 -9.68
C ALA A 261 6.50 -12.94 -10.47
#